data_AF-A0A974VUJ6-F1
#
_entry.id   AF-A0A974VUJ6-F1
#
_cell.length_a   1.000
_cell.length_b   1.000
_cell.length_c   1.000
_cell.angle_alpha   90.00
_cell.angle_beta   90.00
_cell.angle_gamma   90.00
#
_symmetry.space_group_name_H-M   'P 1'
#
loop_
_entity.id
_entity.type
_entity.pdbx_description
1 polymer ?
#
loop_
_entity_poly.entity_id
_entity_poly.type
_entity_poly.pdbx_seq_one_letter_code
_entity_poly.pdbx_strand_id
1 'polypeptide(L)'
;MVKSRAHLIAVLLLGISSALPAVHAEAPKQDAAAVQALKKAQGLLRQLGQEKAALETENASLHEQLKKLEGDVKRLEPLQGEVERHKSALEGLKGANGNLESQLSGERSRGQALLQKQRETVAQARKIQADNRLLVQAVKEREAWISQCGAQNGKMLDANRELVQRYKQKGFWDKLGELEPFTGIGEVRAENAEQEYRFKLKDLSVTPFESQTPQPAPAAEPAPQSGADEEEEEPQAQP
;
A
#
# COMPACT_ATOMS: atom_id res chain seq x y z
N MET A 1 -39.55 53.92 36.50
CA MET A 1 -39.16 55.21 35.86
C MET A 1 -40.28 55.59 34.90
N VAL A 2 -41.15 56.52 35.30
CA VAL A 2 -41.33 57.89 34.73
C VAL A 2 -41.93 57.85 33.30
N LYS A 3 -43.07 58.45 32.94
CA LYS A 3 -44.12 59.24 33.59
C LYS A 3 -45.33 59.29 32.64
N SER A 4 -46.52 59.25 33.23
CA SER A 4 -47.82 59.69 32.67
C SER A 4 -47.85 61.20 32.37
N ARG A 5 -48.61 61.65 31.37
CA ARG A 5 -49.23 63.00 31.32
C ARG A 5 -50.53 63.03 30.49
N ALA A 6 -51.64 62.99 31.21
CA ALA A 6 -52.90 63.62 30.84
C ALA A 6 -52.88 65.12 31.24
N HIS A 7 -53.65 65.97 30.55
CA HIS A 7 -54.36 67.20 30.99
C HIS A 7 -54.94 67.84 29.70
N LEU A 8 -56.25 67.98 29.46
CA LEU A 8 -57.32 68.67 30.20
C LEU A 8 -57.11 70.19 30.24
N ILE A 9 -57.78 70.93 29.34
CA ILE A 9 -58.12 72.35 29.50
C ILE A 9 -59.58 72.55 29.06
N ALA A 10 -60.28 73.26 29.92
CA ALA A 10 -61.70 73.50 29.99
C ALA A 10 -62.04 74.95 29.61
N VAL A 11 -63.25 75.14 29.04
CA VAL A 11 -64.22 76.23 29.31
C VAL A 11 -63.92 77.68 28.84
N LEU A 12 -64.82 78.22 28.01
CA LEU A 12 -65.55 79.50 28.22
C LEU A 12 -66.68 79.61 27.14
N LEU A 13 -67.98 79.48 27.42
CA LEU A 13 -68.97 80.40 28.02
C LEU A 13 -69.50 81.54 27.09
N LEU A 14 -70.83 81.75 27.21
CA LEU A 14 -71.72 82.80 26.70
C LEU A 14 -72.10 82.71 25.20
N GLY A 15 -73.37 82.61 24.79
CA GLY A 15 -74.64 82.92 25.46
C GLY A 15 -75.21 84.25 24.94
N ILE A 16 -75.90 84.24 23.79
CA ILE A 16 -76.86 85.27 23.39
C ILE A 16 -78.04 84.60 22.68
N SER A 17 -79.19 84.59 23.35
CA SER A 17 -80.51 84.34 22.80
C SER A 17 -81.02 85.57 22.06
N SER A 18 -81.63 85.40 20.88
CA SER A 18 -82.94 85.99 20.55
C SER A 18 -83.32 85.82 19.06
N ALA A 19 -84.61 85.58 18.84
CA ALA A 19 -85.42 85.78 17.64
C ALA A 19 -85.50 84.64 16.59
N LEU A 20 -86.59 83.87 16.69
CA LEU A 20 -87.29 83.31 15.52
C LEU A 20 -87.83 84.45 14.63
N PRO A 21 -87.91 84.22 13.32
CA PRO A 21 -89.23 84.17 12.72
C PRO A 21 -89.46 82.92 11.87
N ALA A 22 -90.67 82.37 11.99
CA ALA A 22 -91.19 81.36 11.09
C ALA A 22 -91.35 81.97 9.69
N VAL A 23 -90.53 81.51 8.74
CA VAL A 23 -90.75 81.72 7.31
C VAL A 23 -91.14 80.38 6.69
N HIS A 24 -92.20 80.45 5.91
CA HIS A 24 -92.96 79.35 5.35
C HIS A 24 -92.14 78.45 4.43
N ALA A 25 -92.51 77.17 4.45
CA ALA A 25 -92.09 76.18 3.49
C ALA A 25 -92.55 76.58 2.08
N GLU A 26 -91.59 76.69 1.15
CA GLU A 26 -91.85 76.65 -0.28
C GLU A 26 -90.87 75.64 -0.89
N ALA A 27 -91.42 74.49 -1.28
CA ALA A 27 -90.70 73.43 -1.97
C ALA A 27 -90.48 73.84 -3.44
N PRO A 28 -89.24 74.01 -3.91
CA PRO A 28 -89.01 74.18 -5.34
C PRO A 28 -89.16 72.82 -6.02
N LYS A 29 -89.94 72.80 -7.12
CA LYS A 29 -90.04 71.67 -8.03
C LYS A 29 -88.64 71.25 -8.49
N GLN A 30 -88.27 70.01 -8.18
CA GLN A 30 -87.01 69.39 -8.60
C GLN A 30 -86.92 69.27 -10.12
N ASP A 31 -85.81 69.77 -10.66
CA ASP A 31 -85.42 69.65 -12.05
C ASP A 31 -85.10 68.16 -12.38
N ALA A 32 -85.87 67.52 -13.26
CA ALA A 32 -85.78 66.07 -13.51
C ALA A 32 -84.39 65.65 -14.05
N ALA A 33 -83.71 66.54 -14.77
CA ALA A 33 -82.34 66.36 -15.24
C ALA A 33 -81.32 66.35 -14.09
N ALA A 34 -81.51 67.20 -13.06
CA ALA A 34 -80.66 67.23 -11.87
C ALA A 34 -80.82 65.94 -11.05
N VAL A 35 -82.03 65.40 -10.93
CA VAL A 35 -82.29 64.12 -10.25
C VAL A 35 -81.63 62.95 -10.99
N GLN A 36 -81.64 62.95 -12.33
CA GLN A 36 -80.99 61.90 -13.13
C GLN A 36 -79.46 61.97 -13.07
N ALA A 37 -78.87 63.17 -13.08
CA ALA A 37 -77.43 63.38 -12.89
C ALA A 37 -76.97 62.92 -11.50
N LEU A 38 -77.77 63.21 -10.46
CA LEU A 38 -77.48 62.81 -9.09
C LEU A 38 -77.53 61.28 -8.91
N LYS A 39 -78.46 60.59 -9.57
CA LYS A 39 -78.50 59.10 -9.62
C LYS A 39 -77.26 58.51 -10.30
N LYS A 40 -76.79 59.09 -11.41
CA LYS A 40 -75.55 58.64 -12.09
C LYS A 40 -74.31 58.88 -11.23
N ALA A 41 -74.21 60.04 -10.58
CA ALA A 41 -73.13 60.34 -9.64
C ALA A 41 -73.13 59.40 -8.42
N GLN A 42 -74.32 59.06 -7.89
CA GLN A 42 -74.46 58.08 -6.81
C GLN A 42 -74.06 56.66 -7.24
N GLY A 43 -74.36 56.27 -8.49
CA GLY A 43 -73.90 55.01 -9.09
C GLY A 43 -72.38 54.94 -9.24
N LEU A 44 -71.76 56.01 -9.73
CA LEU A 44 -70.29 56.13 -9.83
C LEU A 44 -69.62 56.13 -8.46
N LEU A 45 -70.18 56.82 -7.45
CA LEU A 45 -69.68 56.75 -6.08
C LEU A 45 -69.71 55.33 -5.51
N ARG A 46 -70.75 54.56 -5.83
CA ARG A 46 -70.88 53.16 -5.40
C ARG A 46 -69.86 52.28 -6.11
N GLN A 47 -69.61 52.49 -7.40
CA GLN A 47 -68.56 51.78 -8.15
C GLN A 47 -67.17 52.11 -7.61
N LEU A 48 -66.84 53.40 -7.42
CA LEU A 48 -65.58 53.83 -6.81
C LEU A 48 -65.42 53.31 -5.38
N GLY A 49 -66.51 53.21 -4.60
CA GLY A 49 -66.49 52.60 -3.28
C GLY A 49 -66.20 51.10 -3.32
N GLN A 50 -66.74 50.38 -4.30
CA GLN A 50 -66.47 48.95 -4.52
C GLN A 50 -65.03 48.72 -5.00
N GLU A 51 -64.54 49.53 -5.95
CA GLU A 51 -63.16 49.48 -6.44
C GLU A 51 -62.17 49.82 -5.32
N LYS A 52 -62.45 50.83 -4.50
CA LYS A 52 -61.64 51.16 -3.33
C LYS A 52 -61.59 50.00 -2.34
N ALA A 53 -62.73 49.38 -2.02
CA ALA A 53 -62.77 48.23 -1.12
C ALA A 53 -62.03 47.00 -1.70
N ALA A 54 -62.13 46.77 -3.01
CA ALA A 54 -61.40 45.72 -3.70
C ALA A 54 -59.88 45.96 -3.66
N LEU A 55 -59.45 47.19 -3.98
CA LEU A 55 -58.04 47.59 -3.92
C LEU A 55 -57.49 47.54 -2.48
N GLU A 56 -58.25 47.94 -1.47
CA GLU A 56 -57.84 47.82 -0.07
C GLU A 56 -57.66 46.35 0.33
N THR A 57 -58.54 45.46 -0.14
CA THR A 57 -58.44 44.01 0.11
C THR A 57 -57.24 43.40 -0.59
N GLU A 58 -57.01 43.76 -1.85
CA GLU A 58 -55.86 43.31 -2.63
C GLU A 58 -54.54 43.81 -2.03
N ASN A 59 -54.49 45.08 -1.61
CA ASN A 59 -53.31 45.65 -0.95
C ASN A 59 -53.02 44.93 0.38
N ALA A 60 -54.05 44.63 1.18
CA ALA A 60 -53.89 43.82 2.39
C ALA A 60 -53.36 42.40 2.09
N SER A 61 -53.86 41.75 1.03
CA SER A 61 -53.39 40.43 0.57
C SER A 61 -51.94 40.47 0.10
N LEU A 62 -51.57 41.45 -0.71
CA LEU A 62 -50.20 41.65 -1.19
C LEU A 62 -49.24 41.94 -0.03
N HIS A 63 -49.67 42.74 0.96
CA HIS A 63 -48.87 43.00 2.16
C HIS A 63 -48.61 41.72 2.96
N GLU A 64 -49.62 40.85 3.09
CA GLU A 64 -49.48 39.58 3.78
C GLU A 64 -48.56 38.62 3.02
N GLN A 65 -48.67 38.57 1.68
CA GLN A 65 -47.74 37.80 0.84
C GLN A 65 -46.31 38.31 0.94
N LEU A 66 -46.10 39.63 0.92
CA LEU A 66 -44.77 40.23 1.10
C LEU A 66 -44.17 39.87 2.45
N LYS A 67 -44.94 39.92 3.55
CA LYS A 67 -44.47 39.51 4.88
C LYS A 67 -44.08 38.03 4.93
N LYS A 68 -44.85 37.16 4.25
CA LYS A 68 -44.52 35.73 4.16
C LYS A 68 -43.24 35.49 3.38
N LEU A 69 -43.12 36.08 2.19
CA LEU A 69 -41.91 35.98 1.36
C LEU A 69 -40.68 36.54 2.10
N GLU A 70 -40.81 37.67 2.79
CA GLU A 70 -39.73 38.25 3.58
C GLU A 70 -39.33 37.33 4.75
N GLY A 71 -40.32 36.68 5.39
CA GLY A 71 -40.07 35.66 6.41
C GLY A 71 -39.34 34.43 5.86
N ASP A 72 -39.70 33.97 4.67
CA ASP A 72 -39.06 32.83 4.00
C ASP A 72 -37.64 33.16 3.55
N VAL A 73 -37.40 34.37 3.02
CA VAL A 73 -36.04 34.86 2.68
C VAL A 73 -35.14 34.88 3.92
N LYS A 74 -35.63 35.41 5.05
CA LYS A 74 -34.88 35.43 6.32
C LYS A 74 -34.57 34.02 6.84
N ARG A 75 -35.42 33.03 6.53
CA ARG A 75 -35.18 31.62 6.87
C ARG A 75 -34.17 30.95 5.94
N LEU A 76 -34.14 31.31 4.66
CA LEU A 76 -33.26 30.69 3.65
C LEU A 76 -31.82 31.25 3.69
N GLU A 77 -31.65 32.50 4.08
CA GLU A 77 -30.33 33.16 4.18
C GLU A 77 -29.28 32.36 4.99
N PRO A 78 -29.58 31.84 6.20
CA PRO A 78 -28.61 31.01 6.94
C PRO A 78 -28.32 29.66 6.27
N LEU A 79 -29.30 29.04 5.57
CA LEU A 79 -29.07 27.76 4.88
C LEU A 79 -28.05 27.91 3.75
N GLN A 80 -28.00 29.06 3.09
CA GLN A 80 -26.99 29.31 2.06
C GLN A 80 -25.57 29.25 2.64
N GLY A 81 -25.37 29.79 3.85
CA GLY A 81 -24.10 29.69 4.57
C GLY A 81 -23.75 28.26 4.98
N GLU A 82 -24.74 27.46 5.40
CA GLU A 82 -24.56 26.04 5.71
C GLU A 82 -24.17 25.21 4.49
N VAL A 83 -24.79 25.46 3.33
CA VAL A 83 -24.47 24.78 2.08
C VAL A 83 -23.01 25.02 1.69
N GLU A 84 -22.51 26.26 1.76
CA GLU A 84 -21.11 26.56 1.45
C GLU A 84 -20.13 25.94 2.46
N ARG A 85 -20.50 25.87 3.74
CA ARG A 85 -19.73 25.13 4.76
C ARG A 85 -19.68 23.63 4.45
N HIS A 86 -20.80 23.03 4.05
CA HIS A 86 -20.82 21.61 3.69
C HIS A 86 -20.05 21.33 2.40
N LYS A 87 -20.13 22.21 1.40
CA LYS A 87 -19.32 22.10 0.17
C LYS A 87 -17.82 22.13 0.47
N SER A 88 -17.37 23.12 1.24
CA SER A 88 -15.95 23.22 1.63
C SER A 88 -15.49 22.02 2.47
N ALA A 89 -16.33 21.52 3.38
CA ALA A 89 -16.04 20.29 4.12
C ALA A 89 -15.93 19.06 3.22
N LEU A 90 -16.82 18.92 2.22
CA LEU A 90 -16.77 17.82 1.25
C LEU A 90 -15.52 17.89 0.36
N GLU A 91 -15.12 19.08 -0.07
CA GLU A 91 -13.87 19.26 -0.82
C GLU A 91 -12.65 18.90 0.03
N GLY A 92 -12.63 19.32 1.30
CA GLY A 92 -11.59 18.92 2.25
C GLY A 92 -11.51 17.41 2.45
N LEU A 93 -12.66 16.74 2.62
CA LEU A 93 -12.75 15.28 2.73
C LEU A 93 -12.28 14.57 1.46
N LYS A 94 -12.65 15.06 0.28
CA LYS A 94 -12.17 14.52 -1.01
C LYS A 94 -10.66 14.64 -1.14
N GLY A 95 -10.09 15.80 -0.76
CA GLY A 95 -8.64 16.01 -0.76
C GLY A 95 -7.92 15.09 0.21
N ALA A 96 -8.44 14.94 1.43
CA ALA A 96 -7.89 14.02 2.43
C ALA A 96 -7.95 12.56 1.95
N ASN A 97 -9.07 12.13 1.36
CA ASN A 97 -9.21 10.79 0.83
C ASN A 97 -8.23 10.52 -0.33
N GLY A 98 -8.07 11.46 -1.26
CA GLY A 98 -7.08 11.34 -2.34
C GLY A 98 -5.64 11.25 -1.84
N ASN A 99 -5.30 12.00 -0.80
CA ASN A 99 -3.98 11.90 -0.15
C ASN A 99 -3.78 10.53 0.53
N LEU A 100 -4.79 10.02 1.24
CA LEU A 100 -4.73 8.70 1.86
C LEU A 100 -4.62 7.58 0.82
N GLU A 101 -5.35 7.65 -0.28
CA GLU A 101 -5.25 6.70 -1.38
C GLU A 101 -3.84 6.71 -2.01
N SER A 102 -3.27 7.90 -2.22
CA SER A 102 -1.90 8.06 -2.70
C SER A 102 -0.89 7.44 -1.73
N GLN A 103 -0.99 7.74 -0.43
CA GLN A 103 -0.13 7.15 0.60
C GLN A 103 -0.25 5.63 0.64
N LEU A 104 -1.46 5.09 0.60
CA LEU A 104 -1.71 3.65 0.63
C LEU A 104 -1.11 2.96 -0.61
N SER A 105 -1.22 3.58 -1.79
CA SER A 105 -0.58 3.06 -3.01
C SER A 105 0.94 3.09 -2.91
N GLY A 106 1.52 4.15 -2.34
CA GLY A 106 2.96 4.29 -2.12
C GLY A 106 3.49 3.24 -1.14
N GLU A 107 2.81 3.03 -0.02
CA GLU A 107 3.17 2.02 0.97
C GLU A 107 3.04 0.60 0.42
N ARG A 108 2.01 0.31 -0.38
CA ARG A 108 1.89 -1.00 -1.07
C ARG A 108 3.06 -1.25 -2.01
N SER A 109 3.43 -0.25 -2.81
CA SER A 109 4.59 -0.35 -3.73
C SER A 109 5.90 -0.57 -2.96
N ARG A 110 6.12 0.18 -1.88
CA ARG A 110 7.28 0.00 -0.98
C ARG A 110 7.31 -1.40 -0.36
N GLY A 111 6.17 -1.89 0.12
CA GLY A 111 6.04 -3.23 0.69
C GLY A 111 6.40 -4.32 -0.32
N GLN A 112 5.92 -4.21 -1.56
CA GLN A 112 6.27 -5.15 -2.63
C GLN A 112 7.75 -5.10 -2.98
N ALA A 113 8.34 -3.91 -3.10
CA ALA A 113 9.76 -3.74 -3.36
C ALA A 113 10.64 -4.34 -2.24
N LEU A 114 10.22 -4.18 -0.98
CA LEU A 114 10.92 -4.75 0.17
C LEU A 114 10.86 -6.28 0.17
N LEU A 115 9.69 -6.86 -0.10
CA LEU A 115 9.52 -8.31 -0.24
C LEU A 115 10.38 -8.89 -1.37
N GLN A 116 10.45 -8.18 -2.50
CA GLN A 116 11.29 -8.60 -3.62
C GLN A 116 12.78 -8.60 -3.24
N LYS A 117 13.26 -7.50 -2.63
CA LYS A 117 14.65 -7.43 -2.12
C LYS A 117 14.95 -8.49 -1.08
N GLN A 118 14.00 -8.79 -0.20
CA GLN A 118 14.17 -9.85 0.80
C GLN A 118 14.34 -11.21 0.12
N ARG A 119 13.50 -11.54 -0.88
CA ARG A 119 13.59 -12.79 -1.63
C ARG A 119 14.94 -12.92 -2.35
N GLU A 120 15.39 -11.85 -3.00
CA GLU A 120 16.71 -11.79 -3.66
C GLU A 120 17.86 -12.00 -2.67
N THR A 121 17.81 -11.32 -1.52
CA THR A 121 18.83 -11.45 -0.47
C THR A 121 18.88 -12.87 0.08
N VAL A 122 17.73 -13.49 0.34
CA VAL A 122 17.65 -14.88 0.82
C VAL A 122 18.17 -15.85 -0.24
N ALA A 123 17.83 -15.66 -1.52
CA ALA A 123 18.34 -16.48 -2.61
C ALA A 123 19.87 -16.36 -2.73
N GLN A 124 20.42 -15.14 -2.64
CA GLN A 124 21.85 -14.90 -2.67
C GLN A 124 22.57 -15.53 -1.47
N ALA A 125 22.00 -15.40 -0.26
CA ALA A 125 22.55 -16.02 0.94
C ALA A 125 22.61 -17.55 0.82
N ARG A 126 21.57 -18.17 0.26
CA ARG A 126 21.55 -19.62 -0.01
C ARG A 126 22.64 -20.04 -1.00
N LYS A 127 22.83 -19.26 -2.06
CA LYS A 127 23.90 -19.51 -3.05
C LYS A 127 25.28 -19.46 -2.39
N ILE A 128 25.56 -18.38 -1.65
CA ILE A 128 26.82 -18.21 -0.93
C ILE A 128 27.04 -19.36 0.08
N GLN A 129 26.00 -19.81 0.78
CA GLN A 129 26.11 -20.92 1.71
C GLN A 129 26.41 -22.24 1.01
N ALA A 130 25.82 -22.50 -0.16
CA ALA A 130 26.13 -23.68 -0.96
C ALA A 130 27.57 -23.65 -1.48
N ASP A 131 28.02 -22.51 -2.02
CA ASP A 131 29.38 -22.31 -2.51
C ASP A 131 30.40 -22.48 -1.38
N ASN A 132 30.12 -21.92 -0.20
CA ASN A 132 30.99 -22.05 0.96
C ASN A 132 31.12 -23.51 1.43
N ARG A 133 30.02 -24.29 1.40
CA ARG A 133 30.07 -25.72 1.73
C ARG A 133 30.97 -26.50 0.76
N LEU A 134 30.86 -26.22 -0.55
CA LEU A 134 31.71 -26.82 -1.57
C LEU A 134 33.18 -26.46 -1.35
N LEU A 135 33.48 -25.18 -1.10
CA LEU A 135 34.84 -24.72 -0.82
C LEU A 135 35.43 -25.38 0.43
N VAL A 136 34.65 -25.49 1.52
CA VAL A 136 35.08 -26.17 2.74
C VAL A 136 35.35 -27.66 2.49
N GLN A 137 34.53 -28.33 1.68
CA GLN A 137 34.77 -29.73 1.31
C GLN A 137 36.06 -29.87 0.48
N ALA A 138 36.25 -29.01 -0.53
CA ALA A 138 37.46 -29.02 -1.35
C ALA A 138 38.73 -28.73 -0.54
N VAL A 139 38.66 -27.83 0.44
CA VAL A 139 39.77 -27.57 1.37
C VAL A 139 40.08 -28.81 2.22
N LYS A 140 39.05 -29.45 2.80
CA LYS A 140 39.24 -30.68 3.59
C LYS A 140 39.85 -31.82 2.78
N GLU A 141 39.42 -31.99 1.54
CA GLU A 141 39.98 -33.01 0.64
C GLU A 141 41.46 -32.74 0.34
N ARG A 142 41.80 -31.48 0.03
CA ARG A 142 43.19 -31.07 -0.19
C ARG A 142 44.06 -31.24 1.06
N GLU A 143 43.56 -30.88 2.23
CA GLU A 143 44.26 -31.09 3.50
C GLU A 143 44.52 -32.57 3.78
N ALA A 144 43.53 -33.44 3.53
CA ALA A 144 43.68 -34.89 3.66
C ALA A 144 44.75 -35.42 2.69
N TRP A 145 44.72 -34.97 1.43
CA TRP A 145 45.71 -35.34 0.43
C TRP A 145 47.12 -34.88 0.81
N ILE A 146 47.29 -33.62 1.23
CA ILE A 146 48.58 -33.09 1.70
C ILE A 146 49.10 -33.90 2.90
N SER A 147 48.24 -34.23 3.86
CA SER A 147 48.61 -35.04 5.01
C SER A 147 49.06 -36.45 4.59
N GLN A 148 48.37 -37.07 3.64
CA GLN A 148 48.75 -38.38 3.10
C GLN A 148 50.10 -38.33 2.38
N CYS A 149 50.32 -37.33 1.52
CA CYS A 149 51.60 -37.09 0.84
C CYS A 149 52.74 -36.89 1.85
N GLY A 150 52.51 -36.07 2.89
CA GLY A 150 53.48 -35.85 3.96
C GLY A 150 53.84 -37.15 4.68
N ALA A 151 52.86 -37.99 5.00
CA ALA A 151 53.08 -39.29 5.65
C ALA A 151 53.85 -40.27 4.75
N GLN A 152 53.54 -40.34 3.45
CA GLN A 152 54.26 -41.18 2.49
C GLN A 152 55.70 -40.71 2.28
N ASN A 153 55.92 -39.39 2.15
CA ASN A 153 57.25 -38.80 2.05
C ASN A 153 58.10 -39.10 3.31
N GLY A 154 57.49 -39.03 4.50
CA GLY A 154 58.14 -39.43 5.75
C GLY A 154 58.59 -40.89 5.74
N LYS A 155 57.68 -41.81 5.38
CA LYS A 155 58.00 -43.24 5.25
C LYS A 155 59.09 -43.51 4.21
N MET A 156 59.11 -42.76 3.11
CA MET A 156 60.15 -42.89 2.08
C MET A 156 61.52 -42.48 2.62
N LEU A 157 61.59 -41.37 3.37
CA LEU A 157 62.83 -40.94 4.03
C LEU A 157 63.31 -41.97 5.06
N ASP A 158 62.41 -42.56 5.83
CA ASP A 158 62.76 -43.57 6.82
C ASP A 158 63.25 -44.88 6.16
N ALA A 159 62.58 -45.33 5.09
CA ALA A 159 63.04 -46.48 4.30
C ALA A 159 64.43 -46.24 3.68
N ASN A 160 64.68 -45.03 3.16
CA ASN A 160 65.99 -44.64 2.64
C ASN A 160 67.07 -44.61 3.74
N ARG A 161 66.75 -44.11 4.94
CA ARG A 161 67.67 -44.13 6.09
C ARG A 161 68.00 -45.55 6.51
N GLU A 162 66.99 -46.42 6.57
CA GLU A 162 67.16 -47.84 6.89
C GLU A 162 68.09 -48.53 5.89
N LEU A 163 67.87 -48.30 4.58
CA LEU A 163 68.72 -48.86 3.52
C LEU A 163 70.19 -48.42 3.66
N VAL A 164 70.43 -47.11 3.86
CA VAL A 164 71.79 -46.57 4.07
C VAL A 164 72.41 -47.16 5.34
N GLN A 165 71.64 -47.33 6.42
CA GLN A 165 72.14 -47.91 7.66
C GLN A 165 72.52 -49.38 7.48
N ARG A 166 71.69 -50.19 6.80
CA ARG A 166 72.02 -51.58 6.45
C ARG A 166 73.26 -51.67 5.57
N TYR A 167 73.40 -50.78 4.59
CA TYR A 167 74.60 -50.74 3.75
C TYR A 167 75.86 -50.39 4.54
N LYS A 168 75.79 -49.44 5.49
CA LYS A 168 76.90 -49.12 6.39
C LYS A 168 77.26 -50.27 7.33
N GLN A 169 76.27 -51.08 7.72
CA GLN A 169 76.45 -52.23 8.60
C GLN A 169 76.94 -53.48 7.85
N LYS A 170 76.91 -53.52 6.51
CA LYS A 170 77.57 -54.58 5.73
C LYS A 170 79.07 -54.58 6.06
N GLY A 171 79.48 -55.52 6.90
CA GLY A 171 80.85 -55.66 7.38
C GLY A 171 81.74 -56.42 6.40
N PHE A 172 83.03 -56.54 6.75
CA PHE A 172 84.01 -57.34 6.01
C PHE A 172 83.55 -58.81 5.85
N TRP A 173 82.83 -59.36 6.83
CA TRP A 173 82.28 -60.72 6.82
C TRP A 173 81.08 -60.90 5.87
N ASP A 174 80.24 -59.87 5.67
CA ASP A 174 79.13 -59.92 4.71
C ASP A 174 79.65 -59.89 3.26
N LYS A 175 80.71 -59.11 3.00
CA LYS A 175 81.41 -59.13 1.71
C LYS A 175 82.05 -60.48 1.41
N LEU A 176 82.56 -61.17 2.44
CA LEU A 176 83.19 -62.48 2.27
C LEU A 176 82.14 -63.57 1.92
N GLY A 177 80.93 -63.47 2.48
CA GLY A 177 79.81 -64.36 2.15
C GLY A 177 79.14 -64.09 0.79
N GLU A 178 79.21 -62.85 0.27
CA GLU A 178 78.79 -62.52 -1.10
C GLU A 178 79.78 -63.00 -2.18
N LEU A 179 81.03 -63.28 -1.80
CA LEU A 179 82.10 -63.76 -2.68
C LEU A 179 82.16 -65.29 -2.83
N GLU A 180 81.28 -66.06 -2.17
CA GLU A 180 81.23 -67.52 -2.30
C GLU A 180 80.62 -67.95 -3.65
N PRO A 181 81.42 -68.46 -4.62
CA PRO A 181 80.93 -68.79 -5.97
C PRO A 181 80.14 -70.10 -6.02
N PHE A 182 80.10 -70.88 -4.93
CA PHE A 182 79.64 -72.27 -4.96
C PHE A 182 78.19 -72.47 -4.53
N THR A 183 77.61 -71.56 -3.73
CA THR A 183 76.24 -71.74 -3.19
C THR A 183 75.24 -70.68 -3.68
N GLY A 184 75.68 -69.49 -4.10
CA GLY A 184 74.81 -68.40 -4.60
C GLY A 184 73.83 -67.81 -3.56
N ILE A 185 73.87 -68.26 -2.31
CA ILE A 185 72.89 -67.88 -1.26
C ILE A 185 73.02 -66.40 -0.88
N GLY A 186 74.21 -65.81 -0.99
CA GLY A 186 74.45 -64.39 -0.77
C GLY A 186 73.80 -63.51 -1.84
N GLU A 187 73.93 -63.88 -3.11
CA GLU A 187 73.37 -63.16 -4.26
C GLU A 187 71.83 -63.12 -4.20
N VAL A 188 71.18 -64.26 -3.94
CA VAL A 188 69.72 -64.33 -3.78
C VAL A 188 69.23 -63.48 -2.60
N ARG A 189 69.98 -63.42 -1.49
CA ARG A 189 69.63 -62.54 -0.36
C ARG A 189 69.74 -61.06 -0.72
N ALA A 190 70.74 -60.68 -1.50
CA ALA A 190 70.90 -59.32 -1.99
C ALA A 190 69.78 -58.93 -2.96
N GLU A 191 69.42 -59.79 -3.92
CA GLU A 191 68.29 -59.58 -4.83
C GLU A 191 66.95 -59.48 -4.09
N ASN A 192 66.69 -60.38 -3.12
CA ASN A 192 65.47 -60.33 -2.32
C ASN A 192 65.37 -59.02 -1.52
N ALA A 193 66.47 -58.54 -0.95
CA ALA A 193 66.51 -57.28 -0.23
C ALA A 193 66.28 -56.09 -1.18
N GLU A 194 66.89 -56.08 -2.36
CA GLU A 194 66.65 -55.05 -3.38
C GLU A 194 65.18 -55.02 -3.79
N GLN A 195 64.60 -56.19 -4.08
CA GLN A 195 63.18 -56.30 -4.45
C GLN A 195 62.27 -55.80 -3.34
N GLU A 196 62.52 -56.17 -2.08
CA GLU A 196 61.73 -55.72 -0.93
C GLU A 196 61.73 -54.19 -0.81
N TYR A 197 62.89 -53.54 -0.96
CA TYR A 197 62.97 -52.07 -0.93
C TYR A 197 62.36 -51.42 -2.18
N ARG A 198 62.47 -52.03 -3.36
CA ARG A 198 61.78 -51.55 -4.57
C ARG A 198 60.26 -51.60 -4.41
N PHE A 199 59.71 -52.65 -3.81
CA PHE A 199 58.29 -52.73 -3.50
C PHE A 199 57.88 -51.68 -2.47
N LYS A 200 58.61 -51.53 -1.36
CA LYS A 200 58.36 -50.49 -0.36
C LYS A 200 58.37 -49.08 -0.95
N LEU A 201 59.35 -48.75 -1.80
CA LEU A 201 59.43 -47.43 -2.44
C LEU A 201 58.31 -47.21 -3.47
N LYS A 202 57.92 -48.25 -4.20
CA LYS A 202 56.81 -48.19 -5.17
C LYS A 202 55.46 -47.96 -4.47
N ASP A 203 55.21 -48.64 -3.36
CA ASP A 203 53.98 -48.46 -2.56
C ASP A 203 53.90 -47.09 -1.87
N LEU A 204 55.04 -46.44 -1.66
CA LEU A 204 55.13 -45.09 -1.12
C LEU A 204 55.10 -44.00 -2.19
N SER A 205 55.12 -44.36 -3.48
CA SER A 205 54.97 -43.39 -4.54
C SER A 205 53.53 -42.86 -4.59
N VAL A 206 53.39 -41.54 -4.62
CA VAL A 206 52.09 -40.88 -4.69
C VAL A 206 51.66 -40.77 -6.15
N THR A 207 50.38 -41.03 -6.44
CA THR A 207 49.78 -40.68 -7.73
C THR A 207 49.76 -39.16 -7.90
N PRO A 208 50.15 -38.63 -9.09
CA PRO A 208 50.09 -37.20 -9.35
C PRO A 208 48.67 -36.66 -9.22
N PHE A 209 48.53 -35.47 -8.63
CA PHE A 209 47.25 -34.76 -8.64
C PHE A 209 46.93 -34.33 -10.08
N GLU A 210 45.98 -35.02 -10.73
CA GLU A 210 45.38 -34.55 -11.96
C GLU A 210 44.39 -33.43 -11.63
N SER A 211 44.77 -32.20 -11.97
CA SER A 211 43.85 -31.07 -11.94
C SER A 211 42.77 -31.32 -13.00
N GLN A 212 41.62 -31.83 -12.59
CA GLN A 212 40.45 -31.88 -13.45
C GLN A 212 40.08 -30.43 -13.82
N THR A 213 40.33 -30.08 -15.09
CA THR A 213 39.72 -28.91 -15.73
C THR A 213 38.21 -29.05 -15.57
N PRO A 214 37.48 -28.04 -15.07
CA PRO A 214 36.05 -28.15 -14.84
C PRO A 214 35.35 -28.61 -16.12
N GLN A 215 34.85 -29.85 -16.10
CA GLN A 215 34.00 -30.36 -17.16
C GLN A 215 32.72 -29.53 -17.13
N PRO A 216 32.27 -28.94 -18.26
CA PRO A 216 31.06 -28.14 -18.27
C PRO A 216 29.91 -29.01 -17.79
N ALA A 217 29.13 -28.49 -16.84
CA ALA A 217 27.99 -29.18 -16.27
C ALA A 217 27.11 -29.77 -17.38
N PRO A 218 26.65 -31.03 -17.26
CA PRO A 218 25.72 -31.59 -18.23
C PRO A 218 24.48 -30.69 -18.27
N ALA A 219 24.15 -30.21 -19.47
CA ALA A 219 22.95 -29.44 -19.74
C ALA A 219 21.76 -30.20 -19.16
N ALA A 220 20.95 -29.50 -18.35
CA ALA A 220 19.74 -30.03 -17.79
C ALA A 220 18.88 -30.65 -18.90
N GLU A 221 18.65 -31.96 -18.82
CA GLU A 221 17.65 -32.64 -19.63
C GLU A 221 16.27 -32.05 -19.32
N PRO A 222 15.43 -31.79 -20.35
CA PRO A 222 14.08 -31.32 -20.14
C PRO A 222 13.25 -32.41 -19.44
N ALA A 223 12.49 -32.00 -18.43
CA ALA A 223 11.61 -32.87 -17.65
C ALA A 223 10.61 -33.64 -18.56
N PRO A 224 10.30 -34.91 -18.25
CA PRO A 224 9.29 -35.66 -18.97
C PRO A 224 7.92 -35.03 -18.72
N GLN A 225 7.22 -34.71 -19.81
CA GLN A 225 5.80 -34.37 -19.80
C GLN A 225 5.02 -35.60 -19.33
N SER A 226 4.57 -35.59 -18.08
CA SER A 226 3.54 -36.53 -17.62
C SER A 226 2.19 -36.06 -18.15
N GLY A 227 1.80 -36.60 -19.29
CA GLY A 227 0.39 -36.75 -19.61
C GLY A 227 -0.21 -37.79 -18.66
N ALA A 228 -1.09 -37.34 -17.79
CA ALA A 228 -2.08 -38.19 -17.14
C ALA A 228 -3.42 -37.49 -17.39
N ASP A 229 -4.11 -37.99 -18.41
CA ASP A 229 -5.54 -37.85 -18.57
C ASP A 229 -6.21 -38.31 -17.26
N GLU A 230 -6.81 -37.38 -16.53
CA GLU A 230 -7.80 -37.71 -15.50
C GLU A 230 -9.18 -37.48 -16.11
N GLU A 231 -9.89 -38.59 -16.23
CA GLU A 231 -11.28 -38.71 -16.67
C GLU A 231 -12.20 -37.82 -15.82
N GLU A 232 -12.90 -36.88 -16.46
CA GLU A 232 -14.05 -36.19 -15.88
C GLU A 232 -15.23 -37.18 -15.81
N GLU A 233 -15.43 -37.77 -14.64
CA GLU A 233 -16.63 -38.55 -14.30
C GLU A 233 -17.78 -37.58 -13.93
N GLU A 234 -18.72 -37.44 -14.86
CA GLU A 234 -19.95 -36.66 -14.78
C GLU A 234 -20.96 -37.31 -13.80
N PRO A 235 -21.45 -36.62 -12.75
CA PRO A 235 -22.50 -37.18 -11.92
C PRO A 235 -23.86 -36.97 -12.58
N GLN A 236 -24.41 -38.08 -13.09
CA GLN A 236 -25.80 -38.18 -13.54
C GLN A 236 -26.77 -37.80 -12.42
N ALA A 237 -27.51 -36.72 -12.64
CA ALA A 237 -28.71 -36.39 -11.88
C ALA A 237 -29.93 -36.98 -12.58
N GLN A 238 -30.63 -37.92 -11.92
CA GLN A 238 -32.01 -38.33 -12.21
C GLN A 238 -32.67 -38.89 -10.94
N PRO A 239 -34.01 -38.96 -10.86
CA PRO A 239 -35.03 -38.00 -11.30
C PRO A 239 -35.76 -37.32 -10.12
#